data_AF-A0A256ZDA5-F1
#
_entry.id   AF-A0A256ZDA5-F1
#
_cell.length_a   1.000
_cell.length_b   1.000
_cell.length_c   1.000
_cell.angle_alpha   90.00
_cell.angle_beta   90.00
_cell.angle_gamma   90.00
#
_symmetry.space_group_name_H-M   'P 1'
#
loop_
_entity.id
_entity.type
_entity.pdbx_description
1 polymer ?
#
loop_
_entity_poly.entity_id
_entity_poly.type
_entity_poly.pdbx_seq_one_letter_code
_entity_poly.pdbx_strand_id
1 'polypeptide(L)'
;MKLKITSYTHEQLMRTIKCLNENELHILSMFKYRIHGKYTYTYISAGSKNINTVYRNVLAVFSKIGSIFNVDLSKAVKIGAREIIIYNQDVVNMVKQLQKMIREGR
;
A
#
# COMPACT_ATOMS: atom_id res chain seq x y z
N MET A 1 -16.57 -10.51 2.41
CA MET A 1 -15.39 -11.20 1.83
C MET A 1 -14.13 -10.62 2.46
N LYS A 2 -13.40 -11.39 3.29
CA LYS A 2 -12.12 -10.92 3.89
C LYS A 2 -11.08 -10.90 2.77
N LEU A 3 -10.48 -9.75 2.49
CA LEU A 3 -9.28 -9.67 1.66
C LEU A 3 -8.19 -10.51 2.35
N LYS A 4 -7.84 -11.64 1.73
CA LYS A 4 -6.81 -12.54 2.21
C LYS A 4 -5.79 -12.68 1.09
N ILE A 5 -4.60 -12.14 1.30
CA ILE A 5 -3.48 -12.45 0.41
C ILE A 5 -2.80 -13.65 1.06
N THR A 6 -3.20 -14.85 0.65
CA THR A 6 -2.79 -16.10 1.30
C THR A 6 -1.29 -16.35 1.19
N SER A 7 -0.63 -15.83 0.15
CA SER A 7 0.82 -15.75 -0.04
C SER A 7 1.12 -14.96 -1.32
N TYR A 8 2.29 -14.34 -1.39
CA TYR A 8 2.84 -13.79 -2.62
C TYR A 8 4.29 -14.23 -2.79
N THR A 9 4.70 -14.48 -4.04
CA THR A 9 6.07 -14.90 -4.36
C THR A 9 7.01 -13.69 -4.46
N HIS A 10 8.31 -13.94 -4.30
CA HIS A 10 9.34 -12.93 -4.54
C HIS A 10 9.26 -12.37 -5.98
N GLU A 11 8.94 -13.22 -6.95
CA GLU A 11 8.74 -12.82 -8.35
C GLU A 11 7.57 -11.85 -8.52
N GLN A 12 6.44 -12.07 -7.84
CA GLN A 12 5.31 -11.14 -7.89
C GLN A 12 5.66 -9.77 -7.27
N LEU A 13 6.45 -9.76 -6.19
CA LEU A 13 6.94 -8.50 -5.61
C LEU A 13 7.90 -7.78 -6.57
N MET A 14 8.86 -8.49 -7.17
CA MET A 14 9.78 -7.92 -8.17
C MET A 14 9.02 -7.36 -9.37
N ARG A 15 8.01 -8.11 -9.87
CA ARG A 15 7.14 -7.66 -10.96
C ARG A 15 6.36 -6.41 -10.56
N THR A 16 5.93 -6.32 -9.30
CA THR A 16 5.28 -5.13 -8.76
C THR A 16 6.22 -3.93 -8.84
N ILE A 17 7.43 -4.02 -8.29
CA ILE A 17 8.40 -2.92 -8.32
C ILE A 17 8.69 -2.47 -9.76
N LYS A 18 8.92 -3.41 -10.69
CA LYS A 18 9.18 -3.11 -12.10
C LYS A 18 7.98 -2.49 -12.84
N CYS A 19 6.76 -2.77 -12.41
CA CYS A 19 5.55 -2.26 -13.06
C CYS A 19 5.23 -0.83 -12.63
N LEU A 20 5.68 -0.42 -11.44
CA LEU A 20 5.39 0.90 -10.90
C LEU A 20 6.38 1.94 -11.41
N ASN A 21 5.88 3.12 -11.77
CA ASN A 21 6.72 4.27 -12.12
C ASN A 21 7.25 4.98 -10.86
N GLU A 22 8.16 5.94 -11.04
CA GLU A 22 8.80 6.67 -9.95
C GLU A 22 7.79 7.33 -8.98
N ASN A 23 6.72 7.93 -9.51
CA ASN A 23 5.68 8.56 -8.68
C ASN A 23 4.89 7.52 -7.87
N GLU A 24 4.58 6.37 -8.47
CA GLU A 24 3.88 5.28 -7.80
C GLU A 24 4.75 4.62 -6.72
N LEU A 25 6.05 4.44 -6.99
CA LEU A 25 7.04 4.00 -6.01
C LEU A 25 7.20 5.01 -4.88
N HIS A 26 7.20 6.31 -5.20
CA HIS A 26 7.23 7.37 -4.21
C HIS A 26 6.02 7.28 -3.28
N ILE A 27 4.80 7.11 -3.80
CA ILE A 27 3.59 6.90 -3.00
C ILE A 27 3.76 5.71 -2.05
N LEU A 28 4.29 4.58 -2.52
CA LEU A 28 4.56 3.43 -1.65
C LEU A 28 5.57 3.77 -0.54
N SER A 29 6.62 4.53 -0.85
CA SER A 29 7.61 4.96 0.14
C SER A 29 7.07 5.92 1.20
N MET A 30 6.01 6.69 0.89
CA MET A 30 5.41 7.66 1.81
C MET A 30 4.66 7.02 2.97
N PHE A 31 4.32 5.74 2.88
CA PHE A 31 3.63 5.02 3.93
C PHE A 31 4.46 4.94 5.21
N LYS A 32 3.86 5.39 6.30
CA LYS A 32 4.36 5.29 7.68
C LYS A 32 3.63 4.17 8.41
N TYR A 33 4.16 3.73 9.55
CA TYR A 33 3.55 2.68 10.36
C TYR A 33 3.23 3.20 11.75
N ARG A 34 2.09 2.78 12.29
CA ARG A 34 1.72 3.03 13.69
C ARG A 34 1.26 1.73 14.34
N ILE A 35 1.66 1.56 15.59
CA ILE A 35 1.23 0.44 16.43
C ILE A 35 0.05 0.92 17.27
N HIS A 36 -1.04 0.14 17.28
CA HIS A 36 -2.20 0.36 18.14
C HIS A 36 -2.57 -0.96 18.82
N GLY A 37 -2.25 -1.06 20.11
CA GLY A 37 -2.32 -2.31 20.85
C GLY A 37 -1.44 -3.38 20.21
N LYS A 38 -2.03 -4.51 19.82
CA LYS A 38 -1.33 -5.63 19.18
C LYS A 38 -1.23 -5.52 17.66
N TYR A 39 -1.80 -4.49 17.05
CA TYR A 39 -1.90 -4.36 15.59
C TYR A 39 -1.01 -3.25 15.05
N THR A 40 -0.41 -3.48 13.88
CA THR A 40 0.28 -2.43 13.12
C THR A 40 -0.59 -2.03 11.93
N TYR A 41 -0.80 -0.75 11.72
CA TYR A 41 -1.43 -0.25 10.50
C TYR A 41 -0.46 0.67 9.76
N THR A 42 -0.71 0.88 8.47
CA THR A 42 0.09 1.80 7.66
C THR A 42 -0.74 2.98 7.18
N TYR A 43 -0.12 4.15 7.07
CA TYR A 43 -0.82 5.38 6.73
C TYR A 43 0.05 6.40 5.96
N ILE A 44 -0.61 7.26 5.17
CA ILE A 44 -0.02 8.47 4.57
C ILE A 44 -0.74 9.70 5.13
N SER A 45 0.00 10.65 5.70
CA SER A 45 -0.54 11.94 6.11
C SER A 45 -0.75 12.84 4.89
N ALA A 46 -1.98 13.31 4.66
CA ALA A 46 -2.33 14.09 3.47
C ALA A 46 -2.84 15.51 3.80
N GLY A 47 -3.26 15.77 5.04
CA GLY A 47 -3.97 17.00 5.40
C GLY A 47 -5.36 17.08 4.76
N SER A 48 -6.28 17.82 5.36
CA SER A 48 -7.70 17.82 4.94
C SER A 48 -7.92 18.32 3.50
N LYS A 49 -7.13 19.31 3.05
CA LYS A 49 -7.28 19.90 1.71
C LYS A 49 -6.90 18.95 0.57
N ASN A 50 -5.93 18.05 0.79
CA ASN A 50 -5.39 17.18 -0.27
C ASN A 50 -5.79 15.72 -0.12
N ILE A 51 -6.58 15.37 0.92
CA ILE A 51 -6.84 13.98 1.27
C ILE A 51 -7.51 13.19 0.14
N ASN A 52 -8.45 13.80 -0.57
CA ASN A 52 -9.13 13.14 -1.69
C ASN A 52 -8.19 12.87 -2.85
N THR A 53 -7.27 13.79 -3.15
CA THR A 53 -6.26 13.62 -4.20
C THR A 53 -5.29 12.51 -3.83
N VAL A 54 -4.75 12.54 -2.60
CA VAL A 54 -3.86 11.48 -2.12
C VAL A 54 -4.56 10.13 -2.10
N TYR A 55 -5.83 10.08 -1.66
CA TYR A 55 -6.63 8.86 -1.70
C TYR A 55 -6.76 8.28 -3.10
N ARG A 56 -7.12 9.09 -4.11
CA ARG A 56 -7.24 8.63 -5.50
C ARG A 56 -5.92 8.10 -6.03
N ASN A 57 -4.81 8.77 -5.73
CA ASN A 57 -3.48 8.33 -6.13
C ASN A 57 -3.13 6.99 -5.48
N VAL A 58 -3.40 6.82 -4.17
CA VAL A 58 -3.21 5.55 -3.48
C VAL A 58 -4.12 4.46 -4.07
N LEU A 59 -5.38 4.74 -4.36
CA LEU A 59 -6.28 3.77 -4.99
C LEU A 59 -5.76 3.32 -6.36
N ALA A 60 -5.24 4.24 -7.19
CA ALA A 60 -4.67 3.90 -8.48
C ALA A 60 -3.47 2.95 -8.33
N VAL A 61 -2.54 3.28 -7.43
CA VAL A 61 -1.39 2.42 -7.10
C VAL A 61 -1.85 1.04 -6.64
N PHE A 62 -2.78 0.97 -5.67
CA PHE A 62 -3.24 -0.30 -5.12
C PHE A 62 -4.08 -1.12 -6.09
N SER A 63 -4.80 -0.48 -7.01
CA SER A 63 -5.51 -1.18 -8.09
C SER A 63 -4.52 -1.83 -9.06
N LYS A 64 -3.45 -1.11 -9.42
CA LYS A 64 -2.38 -1.61 -10.27
C LYS A 64 -1.62 -2.76 -9.62
N ILE A 65 -1.22 -2.61 -8.36
CA ILE A 65 -0.61 -3.70 -7.58
C ILE A 65 -1.58 -4.89 -7.52
N GLY A 66 -2.84 -4.63 -7.17
CA GLY A 66 -3.86 -5.67 -7.04
C GLY A 66 -4.06 -6.51 -8.30
N SER A 67 -3.96 -5.90 -9.48
CA SER A 67 -4.03 -6.62 -10.76
C SER A 67 -2.94 -7.69 -10.92
N ILE A 68 -1.74 -7.47 -10.35
CA ILE A 68 -0.61 -8.42 -10.40
C ILE A 68 -0.89 -9.64 -9.52
N PHE A 69 -1.59 -9.42 -8.41
CA PHE A 69 -1.97 -10.46 -7.44
C PHE A 69 -3.35 -11.07 -7.71
N ASN A 70 -4.06 -10.60 -8.75
CA ASN A 70 -5.45 -10.94 -9.02
C ASN A 70 -6.38 -10.71 -7.80
N VAL A 71 -6.15 -9.60 -7.08
CA VAL A 71 -6.90 -9.22 -5.87
C VAL A 71 -7.21 -7.73 -5.92
N ASP A 72 -8.44 -7.36 -5.57
CA ASP A 72 -8.85 -5.96 -5.45
C ASP A 72 -8.35 -5.34 -4.13
N LEU A 73 -7.11 -4.85 -4.12
CA LEU A 73 -6.49 -4.24 -2.94
C LEU A 73 -7.02 -2.84 -2.62
N SER A 74 -7.74 -2.19 -3.55
CA SER A 74 -8.31 -0.86 -3.37
C SER A 74 -9.25 -0.81 -2.16
N LYS A 75 -9.97 -1.92 -1.91
CA LYS A 75 -10.88 -2.11 -0.77
C LYS A 75 -10.19 -2.05 0.61
N ALA A 76 -8.88 -2.28 0.67
CA ALA A 76 -8.10 -2.19 1.91
C ALA A 76 -7.77 -0.74 2.30
N VAL A 77 -7.85 0.20 1.35
CA VAL A 77 -7.52 1.60 1.54
C VAL A 77 -8.72 2.33 2.16
N LYS A 78 -8.48 3.10 3.22
CA LYS A 78 -9.49 3.90 3.92
C LYS A 78 -9.07 5.36 4.02
N ILE A 79 -10.03 6.26 3.98
CA ILE A 79 -9.83 7.68 4.28
C ILE A 79 -10.11 7.90 5.76
N GLY A 80 -9.13 8.41 6.50
CA GLY A 80 -9.30 8.98 7.83
C GLY A 80 -9.47 10.50 7.79
N ALA A 81 -9.42 11.18 8.93
CA ALA A 81 -9.65 12.64 8.99
C ALA A 81 -8.58 13.46 8.26
N ARG A 82 -7.30 13.06 8.36
CA ARG A 82 -6.13 13.75 7.76
C ARG A 82 -5.11 12.79 7.16
N GLU A 83 -5.48 11.52 7.03
CA GLU A 83 -4.59 10.43 6.62
C GLU A 83 -5.34 9.39 5.79
N ILE A 84 -4.60 8.73 4.90
CA ILE A 84 -5.04 7.52 4.20
C ILE A 84 -4.50 6.33 4.99
N ILE A 85 -5.35 5.35 5.29
CA ILE A 85 -5.04 4.28 6.26
C ILE A 85 -5.32 2.90 5.65
N ILE A 86 -4.47 1.93 5.97
CA ILE A 86 -4.67 0.51 5.67
C ILE A 86 -4.50 -0.30 6.95
N TYR A 87 -5.56 -1.01 7.34
CA TYR A 87 -5.59 -1.86 8.54
C TYR A 87 -5.43 -3.35 8.24
N ASN A 88 -5.66 -3.79 6.99
CA ASN A 88 -5.55 -5.19 6.62
C ASN A 88 -4.09 -5.65 6.77
N GLN A 89 -3.83 -6.63 7.65
CA GLN A 89 -2.47 -7.02 8.02
C GLN A 89 -1.68 -7.65 6.87
N ASP A 90 -2.34 -8.40 5.98
CA ASP A 90 -1.68 -8.98 4.80
C ASP A 90 -1.18 -7.88 3.87
N VAL A 91 -2.01 -6.85 3.66
CA VAL A 91 -1.68 -5.68 2.85
C VAL A 91 -0.59 -4.84 3.52
N VAL A 92 -0.66 -4.64 4.84
CA VAL A 92 0.39 -3.94 5.62
C VAL A 92 1.73 -4.65 5.46
N ASN A 93 1.76 -5.98 5.56
CA ASN A 93 2.98 -6.77 5.40
C ASN A 93 3.51 -6.71 3.97
N MET A 94 2.63 -6.73 2.96
CA MET A 94 3.02 -6.54 1.56
C MET A 94 3.66 -5.17 1.33
N VAL A 95 3.08 -4.09 1.86
CA VAL A 95 3.65 -2.74 1.77
C VAL A 95 5.03 -2.68 2.44
N LYS A 96 5.22 -3.33 3.59
CA LYS A 96 6.54 -3.43 4.24
C LYS A 96 7.58 -4.11 3.34
N GLN A 97 7.22 -5.22 2.69
CA GLN A 97 8.14 -5.93 1.81
C GLN A 97 8.48 -5.10 0.57
N LEU A 98 7.49 -4.48 -0.08
CA LEU A 98 7.71 -3.59 -1.22
C LEU A 98 8.60 -2.40 -0.84
N GLN A 99 8.35 -1.74 0.29
CA GLN A 99 9.20 -0.64 0.77
C GLN A 99 10.63 -1.09 1.06
N LYS A 100 10.83 -2.31 1.58
CA LYS A 100 12.16 -2.87 1.81
C LYS A 100 12.90 -3.04 0.48
N MET A 101 12.25 -3.59 -0.55
CA MET A 101 12.84 -3.78 -1.88
C MET A 101 13.21 -2.44 -2.53
N ILE A 102 12.32 -1.43 -2.44
CA ILE A 102 12.58 -0.07 -2.92
C ILE A 102 13.85 0.53 -2.28
N ARG A 103 14.02 0.36 -0.97
CA ARG A 103 15.21 0.87 -0.24
C ARG A 103 16.50 0.14 -0.61
N GLU A 104 16.40 -1.15 -0.90
CA GLU A 104 17.55 -1.98 -1.30
C GLU A 104 17.94 -1.79 -2.77
N GLY A 105 17.18 -1.01 -3.55
CA GLY A 105 17.41 -0.81 -4.98
C GLY A 105 17.16 -2.07 -5.81
N ARG A 106 16.25 -2.94 -5.36
CA ARG A 106 15.96 -4.26 -5.96
C ARG A 106 14.58 -4.30 -6.60
#